data_AF-A0A2R6CWZ5-F1
#
_entry.id   AF-A0A2R6CWZ5-F1
#
_cell.length_a   1.000
_cell.length_b   1.000
_cell.length_c   1.000
_cell.angle_alpha   90.00
_cell.angle_beta   90.00
_cell.angle_gamma   90.00
#
_symmetry.space_group_name_H-M   'P 1'
#
loop_
_entity.id
_entity.type
_entity.pdbx_description
1 polymer ?
#
loop_
_entity_poly.entity_id
_entity_poly.type
_entity_poly.pdbx_seq_one_letter_code
_entity_poly.pdbx_strand_id
1 'polypeptide(L)'
;MLPITDFLSCTDPMDEFDSLSYHQAQHAKTYVTGLAAARSKTVAGIAREVLPAGSDRALNKFLTEYDWDEDQLNHERLEELQKHGETRWSQDGYTVIDDSVFQRTGKELPGAGEFYDHTEGEPVWGQDLVYSFYTDDKTSYPPVFRQDEKTNDEDQADADETKHDLSREMVTELEEEVGVPADTYLFDSWFAHDSGLIRHVESYGKDWIGPLRSNRKVTYANQEMRVDALEERIDKEEREIDEETYKIWTKTLEVSKLGEVRLVIAEKVTDDEEENPVKYLATSKIDAPSAHIIRSYSYRWRIETF
;
A
#
# COMPACT_ATOMS: atom_id res chain seq x y z
N MET A 1 4.00 29.49 -20.31
CA MET A 1 4.85 29.15 -19.16
C MET A 1 6.28 29.34 -19.59
N LEU A 2 7.16 29.75 -18.69
CA LEU A 2 8.58 29.67 -19.00
C LEU A 2 8.97 28.19 -19.12
N PRO A 3 9.87 27.84 -20.05
CA PRO A 3 10.35 26.47 -20.18
C PRO A 3 11.17 26.08 -18.94
N ILE A 4 11.20 24.78 -18.62
CA ILE A 4 12.04 24.23 -17.57
C ILE A 4 13.46 24.14 -18.14
N THR A 5 14.36 24.99 -17.63
CA THR A 5 15.69 25.16 -18.23
C THR A 5 16.68 24.09 -17.83
N ASP A 6 16.48 23.49 -16.66
CA ASP A 6 17.40 22.53 -16.03
C ASP A 6 16.59 21.41 -15.36
N PHE A 7 17.23 20.28 -15.10
CA PHE A 7 16.61 19.22 -14.30
C PHE A 7 16.38 19.67 -12.86
N LEU A 8 15.37 19.09 -12.21
CA LEU A 8 15.20 19.28 -10.78
C LEU A 8 16.36 18.62 -10.03
N SER A 9 16.87 19.29 -9.00
CA SER A 9 18.01 18.78 -8.21
C SER A 9 17.70 17.46 -7.50
N CYS A 10 16.42 17.15 -7.25
CA CYS A 10 16.02 15.84 -6.72
C CYS A 10 16.31 14.67 -7.67
N THR A 11 16.66 14.96 -8.94
CA THR A 11 17.02 13.93 -9.93
C THR A 11 18.53 13.72 -10.05
N ASP A 12 19.35 14.53 -9.37
CA ASP A 12 20.81 14.43 -9.44
C ASP A 12 21.38 13.07 -8.98
N PRO A 13 20.82 12.38 -7.97
CA PRO A 13 21.31 11.06 -7.59
C PRO A 13 21.27 10.02 -8.72
N MET A 14 20.40 10.19 -9.73
CA MET A 14 20.31 9.27 -10.88
C MET A 14 21.58 9.25 -11.75
N ASP A 15 22.46 10.24 -11.62
CA ASP A 15 23.74 10.24 -12.32
C ASP A 15 24.75 9.22 -11.70
N GLU A 16 24.47 8.73 -10.49
CA GLU A 16 25.28 7.75 -9.75
C GLU A 16 24.70 6.33 -9.78
N PHE A 17 23.56 6.13 -10.43
CA PHE A 17 22.85 4.85 -10.51
C PHE A 17 23.49 3.94 -11.57
N ASP A 18 23.99 2.77 -11.14
CA ASP A 18 24.63 1.78 -12.03
C ASP A 18 23.60 1.08 -12.93
N SER A 19 22.31 1.08 -12.54
CA SER A 19 21.19 0.58 -13.35
C SER A 19 20.96 1.38 -14.65
N LEU A 20 21.54 2.59 -14.76
CA LEU A 20 21.36 3.48 -15.89
C LEU A 20 22.70 3.85 -16.53
N SER A 21 22.81 3.71 -17.85
CA SER A 21 23.88 4.39 -18.58
C SER A 21 23.75 5.92 -18.48
N TYR A 22 24.83 6.65 -18.73
CA TYR A 22 24.82 8.12 -18.77
C TYR A 22 23.65 8.69 -19.61
N HIS A 23 23.37 8.11 -20.78
CA HIS A 23 22.26 8.58 -21.62
C HIS A 23 20.88 8.23 -21.06
N GLN A 24 20.74 7.05 -20.43
CA GLN A 24 19.51 6.65 -19.75
C GLN A 24 19.22 7.54 -18.55
N ALA A 25 20.24 7.88 -17.75
CA ALA A 25 20.11 8.82 -16.64
C ALA A 25 19.55 10.17 -17.10
N GLN A 26 20.05 10.73 -18.21
CA GLN A 26 19.51 11.99 -18.75
C GLN A 26 18.02 11.88 -19.15
N HIS A 27 17.59 10.74 -19.69
CA HIS A 27 16.19 10.48 -20.02
C HIS A 27 15.33 10.27 -18.77
N ALA A 28 15.83 9.57 -17.75
CA ALA A 28 15.17 9.42 -16.45
C ALA A 28 14.99 10.79 -15.76
N LYS A 29 16.06 11.60 -15.67
CA LYS A 29 16.02 12.98 -15.14
C LYS A 29 15.01 13.84 -15.89
N THR A 30 14.97 13.71 -17.22
CA THR A 30 13.97 14.39 -18.06
C THR A 30 12.55 13.98 -17.69
N TYR A 31 12.29 12.68 -17.60
CA TYR A 31 10.95 12.16 -17.34
C TYR A 31 10.45 12.57 -15.96
N VAL A 32 11.27 12.37 -14.92
CA VAL A 32 10.93 12.73 -13.54
C VAL A 32 10.76 14.25 -13.38
N THR A 33 11.62 15.05 -13.99
CA THR A 33 11.45 16.51 -14.03
C THR A 33 10.13 16.91 -14.71
N GLY A 34 9.77 16.24 -15.80
CA GLY A 34 8.51 16.46 -16.50
C GLY A 34 7.28 16.06 -15.66
N LEU A 35 7.32 14.91 -15.01
CA LEU A 35 6.27 14.44 -14.11
C LEU A 35 6.07 15.39 -12.92
N ALA A 36 7.14 15.96 -12.38
CA ALA A 36 7.04 16.91 -11.28
C ALA A 36 6.59 18.31 -11.74
N ALA A 37 7.19 18.88 -12.79
CA ALA A 37 7.09 20.31 -13.08
C ALA A 37 6.40 20.69 -14.40
N ALA A 38 6.34 19.80 -15.40
CA ALA A 38 5.71 20.14 -16.69
C ALA A 38 4.19 20.22 -16.57
N ARG A 39 3.54 21.02 -17.41
CA ARG A 39 2.07 21.08 -17.49
C ARG A 39 1.49 19.86 -18.16
N SER A 40 2.16 19.39 -19.20
CA SER A 40 1.74 18.21 -19.94
C SER A 40 2.54 17.01 -19.47
N LYS A 41 1.84 15.93 -19.10
CA LYS A 41 2.43 14.67 -18.63
C LYS A 41 2.60 13.63 -19.74
N THR A 42 2.35 14.02 -20.99
CA THR A 42 2.64 13.16 -22.14
C THR A 42 4.12 13.27 -22.50
N VAL A 43 4.71 12.23 -23.11
CA VAL A 43 6.11 12.23 -23.53
C VAL A 43 6.44 13.43 -24.42
N ALA A 44 5.61 13.72 -25.43
CA ALA A 44 5.79 14.87 -26.32
C ALA A 44 5.65 16.21 -25.58
N GLY A 45 4.74 16.28 -24.60
CA GLY A 45 4.57 17.45 -23.76
C GLY A 45 5.77 17.74 -22.87
N ILE A 46 6.24 16.73 -22.15
CA ILE A 46 7.44 16.78 -21.32
C ILE A 46 8.65 17.18 -22.16
N ALA A 47 8.88 16.50 -23.30
CA ALA A 47 10.03 16.77 -24.16
C ALA A 47 10.05 18.19 -24.73
N ARG A 48 8.88 18.83 -24.88
CA ARG A 48 8.77 20.23 -25.31
C ARG A 48 9.01 21.22 -24.18
N GLU A 49 8.65 20.86 -22.94
CA GLU A 49 8.66 21.77 -21.79
C GLU A 49 9.96 21.71 -20.99
N VAL A 50 10.64 20.55 -20.98
CA VAL A 50 11.95 20.32 -20.35
C VAL A 50 13.03 20.53 -21.42
N LEU A 51 13.72 21.69 -21.41
CA LEU A 51 14.72 22.02 -22.44
C LEU A 51 15.84 20.98 -22.57
N PRO A 52 16.33 20.35 -21.49
CA PRO A 52 17.33 19.29 -21.60
C PRO A 52 16.84 17.98 -22.24
N ALA A 53 15.52 17.80 -22.44
CA ALA A 53 14.94 16.54 -22.91
C ALA A 53 15.45 16.07 -24.28
N GLY A 54 15.90 17.01 -25.11
CA GLY A 54 16.33 16.74 -26.47
C GLY A 54 15.17 16.34 -27.37
N SER A 55 14.92 15.03 -27.53
CA SER A 55 13.91 14.48 -28.47
C SER A 55 12.86 13.65 -27.76
N ASP A 56 11.59 13.94 -28.06
CA ASP A 56 10.42 13.14 -27.67
C ASP A 56 10.53 11.67 -28.11
N ARG A 57 11.06 11.42 -29.32
CA ARG A 57 11.31 10.06 -29.81
C ARG A 57 12.32 9.30 -28.95
N ALA A 58 13.40 9.95 -28.53
CA ALA A 58 14.40 9.32 -27.69
C ALA A 58 13.83 9.02 -26.29
N LEU A 59 13.07 9.98 -25.73
CA LEU A 59 12.38 9.78 -24.45
C LEU A 59 11.35 8.65 -24.52
N ASN A 60 10.61 8.54 -25.63
CA ASN A 60 9.67 7.44 -25.83
C ASN A 60 10.39 6.09 -25.87
N LYS A 61 11.48 5.98 -26.64
CA LYS A 61 12.29 4.75 -26.71
C LYS A 61 12.90 4.37 -25.35
N PHE A 62 13.32 5.35 -24.56
CA PHE A 62 13.82 5.10 -23.20
C PHE A 62 12.77 4.36 -22.35
N LEU A 63 11.51 4.77 -22.44
CA LEU A 63 10.41 4.19 -21.65
C LEU A 63 9.87 2.86 -22.19
N THR A 64 10.12 2.51 -23.45
CA THR A 64 9.44 1.37 -24.10
C THR A 64 10.37 0.36 -24.78
N GLU A 65 11.62 0.73 -25.09
CA GLU A 65 12.53 -0.08 -25.89
C GLU A 65 13.93 -0.25 -25.24
N TYR A 66 14.35 0.68 -24.37
CA TYR A 66 15.69 0.60 -23.77
C TYR A 66 15.69 -0.42 -22.64
N ASP A 67 16.78 -1.16 -22.55
CA ASP A 67 17.02 -2.17 -21.53
C ASP A 67 17.66 -1.48 -20.31
N TRP A 68 16.92 -1.41 -19.21
CA TRP A 68 17.39 -0.99 -17.90
C TRP A 68 16.71 -1.85 -16.86
N ASP A 69 17.45 -2.19 -15.81
CA ASP A 69 16.99 -3.11 -14.77
C ASP A 69 16.08 -2.35 -13.80
N GLU A 70 14.77 -2.60 -13.91
CA GLU A 70 13.73 -1.98 -13.08
C GLU A 70 13.94 -2.26 -11.58
N ASP A 71 14.33 -3.49 -11.24
CA ASP A 71 14.54 -3.91 -9.86
C ASP A 71 15.81 -3.25 -9.31
N GLN A 72 16.91 -3.25 -10.06
CA GLN A 72 18.14 -2.57 -9.64
C GLN A 72 17.92 -1.06 -9.48
N LEU A 73 17.20 -0.41 -10.41
CA LEU A 73 16.85 1.01 -10.30
C LEU A 73 16.01 1.30 -9.06
N ASN A 74 15.06 0.41 -8.72
CA ASN A 74 14.26 0.50 -7.51
C ASN A 74 15.13 0.40 -6.26
N HIS A 75 16.06 -0.56 -6.20
CA HIS A 75 16.99 -0.73 -5.09
C HIS A 75 17.87 0.51 -4.90
N GLU A 76 18.47 1.04 -5.97
CA GLU A 76 19.30 2.26 -5.91
C GLU A 76 18.49 3.49 -5.45
N ARG A 77 17.22 3.61 -5.87
CA ARG A 77 16.29 4.63 -5.36
C ARG A 77 16.12 4.50 -3.85
N LEU A 78 15.85 3.29 -3.34
CA LEU A 78 15.60 3.05 -1.93
C LEU A 78 16.86 3.29 -1.09
N GLU A 79 18.02 2.84 -1.56
CA GLU A 79 19.32 3.11 -0.93
C GLU A 79 19.59 4.62 -0.84
N GLU A 80 19.33 5.37 -1.90
CA GLU A 80 19.47 6.83 -1.89
C GLU A 80 18.54 7.47 -0.85
N LEU A 81 17.27 7.05 -0.78
CA LEU A 81 16.32 7.53 0.23
C LEU A 81 16.79 7.24 1.67
N GLN A 82 17.53 6.15 1.90
CA GLN A 82 18.07 5.85 3.23
C GLN A 82 19.23 6.75 3.65
N LYS A 83 19.89 7.46 2.72
CA LYS A 83 20.98 8.41 3.02
C LYS A 83 20.46 9.70 3.66
N HIS A 84 19.19 10.04 3.50
CA HIS A 84 18.60 11.31 3.96
C HIS A 84 17.71 11.11 5.18
N GLY A 85 17.89 11.93 6.22
CA GLY A 85 17.16 11.78 7.49
C GLY A 85 15.64 11.97 7.40
N GLU A 86 15.17 12.72 6.40
CA GLU A 86 13.73 12.98 6.18
C GLU A 86 13.02 11.83 5.47
N THR A 87 13.75 10.95 4.79
CA THR A 87 13.19 9.81 4.03
C THR A 87 13.65 8.46 4.55
N ARG A 88 14.66 8.41 5.41
CA ARG A 88 15.17 7.17 5.99
C ARG A 88 14.12 6.51 6.88
N TRP A 89 13.96 5.21 6.71
CA TRP A 89 13.07 4.40 7.51
C TRP A 89 13.45 4.35 9.00
N SER A 90 12.45 4.05 9.81
CA SER A 90 12.48 3.89 11.25
C SER A 90 11.89 2.53 11.62
N GLN A 91 12.36 1.95 12.72
CA GLN A 91 11.77 0.74 13.30
C GLN A 91 10.34 0.99 13.81
N ASP A 92 10.02 2.23 14.17
CA ASP A 92 8.69 2.65 14.63
C ASP A 92 7.69 2.86 13.47
N GLY A 93 8.13 2.63 12.23
CA GLY A 93 7.26 2.70 11.04
C GLY A 93 6.38 1.46 10.87
N TYR A 94 5.55 1.53 9.84
CA TYR A 94 4.65 0.47 9.42
C TYR A 94 4.80 0.20 7.93
N THR A 95 4.58 -1.06 7.53
CA THR A 95 4.47 -1.46 6.13
C THR A 95 3.01 -1.75 5.82
N VAL A 96 2.39 -0.96 4.96
CA VAL A 96 1.02 -1.18 4.51
C VAL A 96 1.04 -2.06 3.26
N ILE A 97 0.12 -3.01 3.13
CA ILE A 97 -0.20 -3.69 1.86
C ILE A 97 -1.61 -3.30 1.45
N ASP A 98 -1.73 -2.78 0.24
CA ASP A 98 -2.97 -2.25 -0.31
C ASP A 98 -2.96 -2.30 -1.84
N ASP A 99 -4.10 -1.98 -2.45
CA ASP A 99 -4.24 -1.79 -3.88
C ASP A 99 -4.95 -0.47 -4.24
N SER A 100 -4.84 -0.07 -5.51
CA SER A 100 -5.53 1.10 -6.02
C SER A 100 -5.83 0.97 -7.50
N VAL A 101 -7.11 1.13 -7.81
CA VAL A 101 -7.62 1.08 -9.18
C VAL A 101 -7.55 2.48 -9.80
N PHE A 102 -6.75 2.61 -10.85
CA PHE A 102 -6.64 3.82 -11.65
C PHE A 102 -7.54 3.70 -12.88
N GLN A 103 -8.68 4.39 -12.87
CA GLN A 103 -9.57 4.43 -14.04
C GLN A 103 -8.85 4.95 -15.28
N ARG A 104 -9.02 4.24 -16.40
CA ARG A 104 -8.41 4.56 -17.69
C ARG A 104 -9.46 4.65 -18.78
N THR A 105 -9.14 5.39 -19.85
CA THR A 105 -9.99 5.48 -21.04
C THR A 105 -9.42 4.71 -22.23
N GLY A 106 -8.12 4.37 -22.21
CA GLY A 106 -7.46 3.62 -23.27
C GLY A 106 -7.71 2.12 -23.14
N LYS A 107 -8.22 1.50 -24.22
CA LYS A 107 -8.54 0.07 -24.25
C LYS A 107 -7.36 -0.83 -24.60
N GLU A 108 -6.29 -0.25 -25.13
CA GLU A 108 -5.06 -0.96 -25.51
C GLU A 108 -3.91 -0.67 -24.52
N LEU A 109 -4.24 -0.16 -23.33
CA LEU A 109 -3.25 0.09 -22.29
C LEU A 109 -2.79 -1.26 -21.68
N PRO A 110 -1.48 -1.51 -21.59
CA PRO A 110 -0.96 -2.72 -20.96
C PRO A 110 -1.50 -2.93 -19.53
N GLY A 111 -1.99 -4.15 -19.28
CA GLY A 111 -2.63 -4.57 -18.03
C GLY A 111 -3.83 -3.70 -17.59
N ALA A 112 -4.51 -3.05 -18.55
CA ALA A 112 -5.83 -2.48 -18.29
C ALA A 112 -6.91 -3.55 -18.43
N GLY A 113 -7.89 -3.53 -17.53
CA GLY A 113 -8.98 -4.49 -17.45
C GLY A 113 -10.15 -3.96 -16.63
N GLU A 114 -11.13 -4.81 -16.36
CA GLU A 114 -12.25 -4.49 -15.46
C GLU A 114 -11.90 -4.83 -14.02
N PHE A 115 -11.85 -3.82 -13.16
CA PHE A 115 -11.53 -3.94 -11.73
C PHE A 115 -12.65 -3.34 -10.90
N TYR A 116 -12.97 -3.95 -9.75
CA TYR A 116 -14.00 -3.40 -8.87
C TYR A 116 -13.46 -2.17 -8.15
N ASP A 117 -14.12 -1.02 -8.30
CA ASP A 117 -13.77 0.20 -7.60
C ASP A 117 -14.73 0.39 -6.43
N HIS A 118 -14.21 0.33 -5.21
CA HIS A 118 -14.99 0.50 -3.98
C HIS A 118 -15.60 1.91 -3.84
N THR A 119 -15.02 2.92 -4.50
CA THR A 119 -15.54 4.30 -4.50
C THR A 119 -16.76 4.42 -5.40
N GLU A 120 -16.72 3.82 -6.58
CA GLU A 120 -17.84 3.84 -7.53
C GLU A 120 -18.91 2.77 -7.22
N GLY A 121 -18.52 1.72 -6.50
CA GLY A 121 -19.39 0.59 -6.16
C GLY A 121 -19.68 -0.36 -7.32
N GLU A 122 -18.99 -0.19 -8.45
CA GLU A 122 -19.14 -1.00 -9.66
C GLU A 122 -17.78 -1.27 -10.34
N PRO A 123 -17.68 -2.30 -11.22
CA PRO A 123 -16.49 -2.52 -12.02
C PRO A 123 -16.20 -1.34 -12.96
N VAL A 124 -14.95 -0.88 -12.96
CA VAL A 124 -14.45 0.20 -13.80
C VAL A 124 -13.32 -0.32 -14.70
N TRP A 125 -13.20 0.28 -15.89
CA TRP A 125 -12.06 0.01 -16.76
C TRP A 125 -10.84 0.79 -16.27
N GLY A 126 -9.78 0.09 -15.90
CA GLY A 126 -8.61 0.70 -15.26
C GLY A 126 -7.39 -0.20 -15.24
N GLN A 127 -6.35 0.27 -14.56
CA GLN A 127 -5.21 -0.55 -14.14
C GLN A 127 -5.25 -0.62 -12.63
N ASP A 128 -4.89 -1.76 -12.07
CA ASP A 128 -4.84 -1.96 -10.63
C ASP A 128 -3.39 -2.18 -10.20
N LEU A 129 -2.94 -1.38 -9.24
CA LEU A 129 -1.60 -1.51 -8.67
C LEU A 129 -1.73 -2.02 -7.26
N VAL A 130 -1.08 -3.14 -6.98
CA VAL A 130 -0.88 -3.67 -5.63
C VAL A 130 0.46 -3.12 -5.14
N TYR A 131 0.50 -2.48 -3.99
CA TYR A 131 1.72 -1.88 -3.49
C TYR A 131 1.91 -2.11 -2.01
N SER A 132 3.20 -2.22 -1.66
CA SER A 132 3.65 -1.98 -0.31
C SER A 132 3.89 -0.49 -0.10
N PHE A 133 3.58 0.00 1.09
CA PHE A 133 3.72 1.42 1.42
C PHE A 133 4.29 1.59 2.82
N TYR A 134 5.51 2.10 2.90
CA TYR A 134 6.12 2.42 4.19
C TYR A 134 5.54 3.73 4.71
N THR A 135 5.27 3.79 6.01
CA THR A 135 4.76 4.99 6.67
C THR A 135 5.23 5.09 8.12
N ASP A 136 5.72 6.27 8.51
CA ASP A 136 5.99 6.65 9.90
C ASP A 136 5.65 8.13 10.12
N ASP A 137 5.98 8.71 11.28
CA ASP A 137 5.67 10.12 11.56
C ASP A 137 6.32 11.16 10.63
N LYS A 138 7.38 10.80 9.91
CA LYS A 138 8.19 11.71 9.10
C LYS A 138 8.00 11.52 7.61
N THR A 139 7.92 10.26 7.17
CA THR A 139 7.95 9.92 5.75
C THR A 139 6.94 8.83 5.40
N SER A 140 6.48 8.86 4.16
CA SER A 140 5.61 7.84 3.61
C SER A 140 5.83 7.72 2.11
N TYR A 141 6.13 6.51 1.62
CA TYR A 141 6.34 6.23 0.19
C TYR A 141 6.31 4.72 -0.09
N PRO A 142 5.98 4.30 -1.33
CA PRO A 142 5.98 2.89 -1.71
C PRO A 142 7.40 2.35 -1.90
N PRO A 143 7.81 1.29 -1.17
CA PRO A 143 9.07 0.60 -1.44
C PRO A 143 8.97 -0.27 -2.70
N VAL A 144 7.89 -1.06 -2.82
CA VAL A 144 7.67 -2.05 -3.88
C VAL A 144 6.21 -1.97 -4.34
N PHE A 145 5.98 -2.10 -5.65
CA PHE A 145 4.64 -2.23 -6.24
C PHE A 145 4.65 -3.23 -7.40
N ARG A 146 3.47 -3.77 -7.71
CA ARG A 146 3.21 -4.68 -8.84
C ARG A 146 1.90 -4.29 -9.51
N GLN A 147 1.83 -4.45 -10.82
CA GLN A 147 0.58 -4.29 -11.55
C GLN A 147 -0.18 -5.62 -11.52
N ASP A 148 -1.46 -5.58 -11.14
CA ASP A 148 -2.34 -6.72 -11.27
C ASP A 148 -2.76 -6.87 -12.74
N GLU A 149 -2.19 -7.89 -13.40
CA GLU A 149 -2.45 -8.16 -14.80
C GLU A 149 -3.59 -9.17 -14.95
N LYS A 150 -4.83 -8.66 -15.06
CA LYS A 150 -5.95 -9.52 -15.43
C LYS A 150 -5.83 -10.01 -16.86
N THR A 151 -5.84 -11.32 -17.05
CA THR A 151 -6.08 -11.89 -18.38
C THR A 151 -7.59 -11.90 -18.71
N ASN A 152 -7.93 -11.76 -19.98
CA ASN A 152 -9.34 -11.64 -20.43
C ASN A 152 -10.23 -12.86 -20.09
N ASP A 153 -9.63 -13.99 -19.72
CA ASP A 153 -10.31 -15.25 -19.43
C ASP A 153 -10.30 -15.62 -17.92
N GLU A 154 -9.72 -14.77 -17.05
CA GLU A 154 -9.68 -15.02 -15.61
C GLU A 154 -11.06 -14.87 -14.97
N ASP A 155 -11.39 -15.84 -14.12
CA ASP A 155 -12.51 -15.68 -13.20
C ASP A 155 -12.08 -14.90 -11.94
N GLN A 156 -13.05 -14.55 -11.09
CA GLN A 156 -12.76 -13.78 -9.88
C GLN A 156 -11.82 -14.52 -8.92
N ALA A 157 -11.88 -15.86 -8.87
CA ALA A 157 -11.04 -16.62 -7.96
C ALA A 157 -9.57 -16.62 -8.42
N ASP A 158 -9.33 -16.69 -9.72
CA ASP A 158 -7.99 -16.58 -10.29
C ASP A 158 -7.40 -15.18 -10.04
N ALA A 159 -8.19 -14.12 -10.27
CA ALA A 159 -7.75 -12.74 -9.98
C ALA A 159 -7.45 -12.50 -8.49
N ASP A 160 -8.27 -13.06 -7.59
CA ASP A 160 -8.04 -12.98 -6.14
C ASP A 160 -6.72 -13.66 -5.75
N GLU A 161 -6.41 -14.82 -6.33
CA GLU A 161 -5.16 -15.54 -6.06
C GLU A 161 -3.95 -14.75 -6.56
N THR A 162 -4.04 -14.15 -7.75
CA THR A 162 -2.98 -13.30 -8.32
C THR A 162 -2.59 -12.17 -7.36
N LYS A 163 -3.55 -11.40 -6.83
CA LYS A 163 -3.23 -10.31 -5.88
C LYS A 163 -2.58 -10.82 -4.58
N HIS A 164 -3.04 -11.96 -4.07
CA HIS A 164 -2.43 -12.55 -2.88
C HIS A 164 -1.02 -13.07 -3.15
N ASP A 165 -0.77 -13.66 -4.33
CA ASP A 165 0.56 -14.08 -4.77
C ASP A 165 1.49 -12.87 -4.90
N LEU A 166 1.07 -11.83 -5.61
CA LEU A 166 1.82 -10.57 -5.72
C LEU A 166 2.15 -10.00 -4.33
N SER A 167 1.20 -10.03 -3.39
CA SER A 167 1.43 -9.56 -2.02
C SER A 167 2.46 -10.40 -1.27
N ARG A 168 2.45 -11.73 -1.44
CA ARG A 168 3.44 -12.63 -0.82
C ARG A 168 4.83 -12.44 -1.42
N GLU A 169 4.91 -12.24 -2.74
CA GLU A 169 6.15 -11.91 -3.44
C GLU A 169 6.72 -10.57 -2.93
N MET A 170 5.89 -9.52 -2.84
CA MET A 170 6.32 -8.23 -2.29
C MET A 170 6.79 -8.36 -0.85
N VAL A 171 6.12 -9.13 0.01
CA VAL A 171 6.58 -9.37 1.39
C VAL A 171 7.95 -10.07 1.39
N THR A 172 8.16 -11.05 0.52
CA THR A 172 9.48 -11.70 0.38
C THR A 172 10.55 -10.70 -0.04
N GLU A 173 10.30 -9.89 -1.08
CA GLU A 173 11.24 -8.87 -1.55
C GLU A 173 11.57 -7.85 -0.44
N LEU A 174 10.55 -7.41 0.30
CA LEU A 174 10.72 -6.45 1.40
C LEU A 174 11.63 -6.97 2.52
N GLU A 175 11.50 -8.26 2.85
CA GLU A 175 12.21 -8.88 3.98
C GLU A 175 13.56 -9.48 3.58
N GLU A 176 13.69 -10.03 2.37
CA GLU A 176 14.90 -10.72 1.90
C GLU A 176 15.86 -9.80 1.12
N GLU A 177 15.35 -8.79 0.40
CA GLU A 177 16.14 -7.96 -0.52
C GLU A 177 16.21 -6.50 -0.07
N VAL A 178 15.06 -5.89 0.24
CA VAL A 178 14.97 -4.45 0.56
C VAL A 178 15.37 -4.14 2.01
N GLY A 179 14.97 -4.99 2.96
CA GLY A 179 15.30 -4.84 4.38
C GLY A 179 14.57 -3.70 5.09
N VAL A 180 13.25 -3.57 4.90
CA VAL A 180 12.45 -2.56 5.60
C VAL A 180 12.44 -2.83 7.12
N PRO A 181 12.82 -1.86 7.98
CA PRO A 181 13.00 -2.10 9.40
C PRO A 181 11.70 -2.13 10.21
N ALA A 182 10.56 -1.80 9.60
CA ALA A 182 9.26 -1.80 10.26
C ALA A 182 8.90 -3.21 10.73
N ASP A 183 8.45 -3.35 11.97
CA ASP A 183 8.11 -4.65 12.56
C ASP A 183 6.63 -5.01 12.44
N THR A 184 5.81 -4.14 11.83
CA THR A 184 4.36 -4.32 11.76
C THR A 184 3.81 -4.01 10.38
N TYR A 185 3.06 -4.99 9.86
CA TYR A 185 2.30 -4.85 8.63
C TYR A 185 0.87 -4.37 8.91
N LEU A 186 0.36 -3.47 8.06
CA LEU A 186 -1.03 -3.02 8.08
C LEU A 186 -1.70 -3.47 6.79
N PHE A 187 -2.88 -4.08 6.90
CA PHE A 187 -3.60 -4.60 5.74
C PHE A 187 -4.90 -3.83 5.50
N ASP A 188 -5.26 -3.61 4.24
CA ASP A 188 -6.67 -3.39 3.92
C ASP A 188 -7.51 -4.64 4.22
N SER A 189 -8.83 -4.45 4.30
CA SER A 189 -9.81 -5.51 4.40
C SER A 189 -9.55 -6.66 3.41
N TRP A 190 -9.28 -6.36 2.14
CA TRP A 190 -9.06 -7.39 1.11
C TRP A 190 -7.92 -8.33 1.51
N PHE A 191 -6.73 -7.78 1.75
CA PHE A 191 -5.52 -8.52 2.09
C PHE A 191 -5.60 -9.19 3.46
N ALA A 192 -6.30 -8.60 4.43
CA ALA A 192 -6.49 -9.19 5.76
C ALA A 192 -7.33 -10.49 5.75
N HIS A 193 -7.94 -10.85 4.61
CA HIS A 193 -8.69 -12.09 4.48
C HIS A 193 -7.86 -13.30 4.05
N ASP A 194 -6.71 -13.06 3.45
CA ASP A 194 -5.80 -14.13 3.08
C ASP A 194 -4.95 -14.58 4.27
N SER A 195 -5.33 -15.73 4.83
CA SER A 195 -4.53 -16.37 5.87
C SER A 195 -3.16 -16.85 5.37
N GLY A 196 -2.96 -16.99 4.06
CA GLY A 196 -1.66 -17.31 3.46
C GLY A 196 -0.68 -16.15 3.63
N LEU A 197 -1.06 -14.96 3.19
CA LEU A 197 -0.30 -13.72 3.37
C LEU A 197 0.00 -13.42 4.84
N ILE A 198 -0.99 -13.58 5.73
CA ILE A 198 -0.80 -13.37 7.17
C ILE A 198 0.27 -14.32 7.73
N ARG A 199 0.20 -15.62 7.41
CA ARG A 199 1.22 -16.59 7.85
C ARG A 199 2.58 -16.31 7.24
N HIS A 200 2.62 -15.79 6.02
CA HIS A 200 3.87 -15.43 5.36
C HIS A 200 4.57 -14.29 6.10
N VAL A 201 3.84 -13.23 6.46
CA VAL A 201 4.35 -12.14 7.31
C VAL A 201 4.80 -12.67 8.68
N GLU A 202 4.00 -13.51 9.34
CA GLU A 202 4.35 -14.11 10.63
C GLU A 202 5.61 -15.00 10.53
N SER A 203 5.87 -15.61 9.37
CA SER A 203 7.06 -16.46 9.16
C SER A 203 8.38 -15.68 9.19
N TYR A 204 8.35 -14.38 8.88
CA TYR A 204 9.45 -13.44 9.07
C TYR A 204 9.53 -12.85 10.49
N GLY A 205 8.64 -13.29 11.39
CA GLY A 205 8.57 -12.79 12.77
C GLY A 205 7.98 -11.39 12.89
N LYS A 206 7.26 -10.93 11.86
CA LYS A 206 6.62 -9.62 11.80
C LYS A 206 5.21 -9.69 12.38
N ASP A 207 4.80 -8.59 13.00
CA ASP A 207 3.43 -8.41 13.48
C ASP A 207 2.51 -7.91 12.35
N TRP A 208 1.20 -8.04 12.56
CA TRP A 208 0.22 -7.46 11.64
C TRP A 208 -1.00 -6.88 12.34
N ILE A 209 -1.66 -5.92 11.69
CA ILE A 209 -2.98 -5.39 12.09
C ILE A 209 -3.84 -5.26 10.82
N GLY A 210 -5.06 -5.79 10.86
CA GLY A 210 -5.97 -5.69 9.71
C GLY A 210 -7.45 -5.81 10.09
N PRO A 211 -8.37 -5.41 9.19
CA PRO A 211 -9.80 -5.56 9.38
C PRO A 211 -10.24 -7.02 9.43
N LEU A 212 -11.26 -7.27 10.25
CA LEU A 212 -11.91 -8.56 10.34
C LEU A 212 -13.34 -8.45 9.81
N ARG A 213 -13.73 -9.31 8.86
CA ARG A 213 -15.15 -9.36 8.43
C ARG A 213 -16.04 -9.76 9.61
N SER A 214 -17.19 -9.10 9.72
CA SER A 214 -18.22 -9.38 10.73
C SER A 214 -18.65 -10.86 10.77
N ASN A 215 -18.63 -11.52 9.61
CA ASN A 215 -18.98 -12.93 9.47
C ASN A 215 -17.90 -13.93 9.89
N ARG A 216 -16.69 -13.46 10.24
CA ARG A 216 -15.61 -14.32 10.70
C ARG A 216 -16.03 -15.01 12.01
N LYS A 217 -15.60 -16.25 12.20
CA LYS A 217 -15.94 -17.05 13.37
C LYS A 217 -14.88 -16.89 14.46
N VAL A 218 -15.33 -16.77 15.70
CA VAL A 218 -14.50 -16.64 16.89
C VAL A 218 -15.00 -17.57 17.98
N THR A 219 -14.09 -18.06 18.82
CA THR A 219 -14.45 -18.87 19.99
C THR A 219 -14.52 -17.99 21.22
N TYR A 220 -15.71 -17.76 21.75
CA TYR A 220 -15.94 -16.98 22.96
C TYR A 220 -16.78 -17.78 23.96
N ALA A 221 -16.33 -17.85 25.21
CA ALA A 221 -17.00 -18.62 26.27
C ALA A 221 -17.29 -20.09 25.88
N ASN A 222 -16.33 -20.76 25.23
CA ASN A 222 -16.44 -22.12 24.69
C ASN A 222 -17.55 -22.31 23.63
N GLN A 223 -17.99 -21.24 22.99
CA GLN A 223 -18.94 -21.27 21.87
C GLN A 223 -18.32 -20.61 20.65
N GLU A 224 -18.48 -21.26 19.49
CA GLU A 224 -18.16 -20.66 18.20
C GLU A 224 -19.32 -19.75 17.77
N MET A 225 -19.01 -18.50 17.44
CA MET A 225 -19.99 -17.53 16.95
C MET A 225 -19.34 -16.58 15.94
N ARG A 226 -20.15 -15.82 15.20
CA ARG A 226 -19.64 -14.74 14.34
C ARG A 226 -19.22 -13.53 15.19
N VAL A 227 -18.36 -12.68 14.64
CA VAL A 227 -17.90 -11.45 15.33
C VAL A 227 -19.07 -10.49 15.57
N ASP A 228 -19.97 -10.31 14.61
CA ASP A 228 -21.18 -9.51 14.80
C ASP A 228 -22.08 -10.06 15.93
N ALA A 229 -22.28 -11.37 15.98
CA ALA A 229 -23.05 -12.00 17.04
C ALA A 229 -22.36 -11.95 18.41
N LEU A 230 -21.03 -11.78 18.45
CA LEU A 230 -20.28 -11.53 19.69
C LEU A 230 -20.47 -10.08 20.14
N GLU A 231 -20.45 -9.13 19.21
CA GLU A 231 -20.64 -7.70 19.47
C GLU A 231 -21.96 -7.41 20.19
N GLU A 232 -23.04 -8.13 19.85
CA GLU A 232 -24.34 -8.04 20.55
C GLU A 232 -24.32 -8.56 22.00
N ARG A 233 -23.26 -9.25 22.45
CA ARG A 233 -23.17 -9.94 23.75
C ARG A 233 -22.18 -9.33 24.73
N ILE A 234 -21.51 -8.25 24.33
CA ILE A 234 -20.45 -7.62 25.09
C ILE A 234 -20.79 -6.16 25.36
N ASP A 235 -20.32 -5.65 26.48
CA ASP A 235 -20.34 -4.22 26.75
C ASP A 235 -19.00 -3.62 26.32
N LYS A 236 -19.07 -2.58 25.48
CA LYS A 236 -17.91 -1.78 25.08
C LYS A 236 -17.64 -0.70 26.14
N GLU A 237 -16.38 -0.35 26.34
CA GLU A 237 -15.97 0.72 27.24
C GLU A 237 -15.59 1.98 26.46
N GLU A 238 -16.01 3.15 26.93
CA GLU A 238 -15.59 4.43 26.36
C GLU A 238 -14.12 4.71 26.66
N ARG A 239 -13.38 5.13 25.63
CA ARG A 239 -11.97 5.51 25.70
C ARG A 239 -11.71 6.67 24.75
N GLU A 240 -10.94 7.64 25.22
CA GLU A 240 -10.43 8.73 24.42
C GLU A 240 -9.07 8.33 23.81
N ILE A 241 -8.94 8.48 22.49
CA ILE A 241 -7.73 8.18 21.72
C ILE A 241 -7.55 9.33 20.74
N ASP A 242 -6.48 10.11 20.90
CA ASP A 242 -6.12 11.22 20.01
C ASP A 242 -7.27 12.21 19.79
N GLU A 243 -7.85 12.69 20.90
CA GLU A 243 -8.96 13.67 20.93
C GLU A 243 -10.30 13.11 20.39
N GLU A 244 -10.33 11.84 20.01
CA GLU A 244 -11.51 11.14 19.50
C GLU A 244 -12.03 10.14 20.54
N THR A 245 -13.34 10.03 20.68
CA THR A 245 -13.97 9.10 21.62
C THR A 245 -14.41 7.83 20.91
N TYR A 246 -14.05 6.68 21.47
CA TYR A 246 -14.40 5.36 20.97
C TYR A 246 -15.06 4.53 22.06
N LYS A 247 -16.05 3.71 21.69
CA LYS A 247 -16.51 2.58 22.48
C LYS A 247 -15.77 1.34 22.03
N ILE A 248 -14.97 0.73 22.91
CA ILE A 248 -14.06 -0.35 22.55
C ILE A 248 -14.25 -1.56 23.46
N TRP A 249 -14.20 -2.73 22.85
CA TRP A 249 -13.95 -3.99 23.55
C TRP A 249 -12.76 -4.71 22.92
N THR A 250 -11.90 -5.31 23.74
CA THR A 250 -10.77 -6.10 23.24
C THR A 250 -10.59 -7.40 24.01
N LYS A 251 -10.23 -8.47 23.30
CA LYS A 251 -9.87 -9.74 23.92
C LYS A 251 -9.01 -10.59 22.98
N THR A 252 -8.08 -11.34 23.55
CA THR A 252 -7.34 -12.39 22.85
C THR A 252 -8.21 -13.64 22.74
N LEU A 253 -8.48 -14.08 21.52
CA LEU A 253 -9.39 -15.19 21.20
C LEU A 253 -8.89 -15.99 20.00
N GLU A 254 -9.30 -17.25 19.93
CA GLU A 254 -9.20 -18.08 18.73
C GLU A 254 -10.16 -17.57 17.64
N VAL A 255 -9.60 -17.16 16.51
CA VAL A 255 -10.31 -16.66 15.33
C VAL A 255 -10.07 -17.58 14.15
N SER A 256 -11.12 -17.93 13.42
CA SER A 256 -11.02 -18.94 12.37
C SER A 256 -10.02 -18.56 11.27
N LYS A 257 -9.14 -19.52 10.91
CA LYS A 257 -7.99 -19.40 10.00
C LYS A 257 -6.82 -18.52 10.47
N LEU A 258 -7.01 -17.72 11.52
CA LEU A 258 -5.99 -16.79 12.05
C LEU A 258 -5.38 -17.29 13.37
N GLY A 259 -6.01 -18.25 14.05
CA GLY A 259 -5.54 -18.76 15.34
C GLY A 259 -5.81 -17.78 16.48
N GLU A 260 -4.97 -17.81 17.51
CA GLU A 260 -5.07 -16.91 18.66
C GLU A 260 -4.59 -15.50 18.29
N VAL A 261 -5.50 -14.54 18.25
CA VAL A 261 -5.22 -13.13 17.90
C VAL A 261 -5.93 -12.20 18.88
N ARG A 262 -5.49 -10.95 18.94
CA ARG A 262 -6.21 -9.91 19.67
C ARG A 262 -7.29 -9.31 18.79
N LEU A 263 -8.54 -9.55 19.18
CA LEU A 263 -9.73 -8.95 18.58
C LEU A 263 -9.99 -7.59 19.22
N VAL A 264 -10.22 -6.58 18.38
CA VAL A 264 -10.67 -5.24 18.76
C VAL A 264 -12.00 -4.96 18.08
N ILE A 265 -13.02 -4.66 18.87
CA ILE A 265 -14.34 -4.21 18.39
C ILE A 265 -14.46 -2.75 18.80
N ALA A 266 -14.50 -1.84 17.83
CA ALA A 266 -14.46 -0.41 18.06
C ALA A 266 -15.56 0.32 17.29
N GLU A 267 -16.22 1.24 17.98
CA GLU A 267 -17.25 2.12 17.43
C GLU A 267 -16.83 3.56 17.77
N LYS A 268 -16.63 4.40 16.76
CA LYS A 268 -16.26 5.81 16.97
C LYS A 268 -17.53 6.59 17.34
N VAL A 269 -17.46 7.38 18.40
CA VAL A 269 -18.55 8.24 18.85
C VAL A 269 -18.51 9.53 18.02
N THR A 270 -19.59 9.85 17.33
CA THR A 270 -19.72 11.05 16.50
C THR A 270 -21.01 11.79 16.83
N ASP A 271 -21.00 13.11 16.64
CA ASP A 271 -22.19 13.94 16.77
C ASP A 271 -23.13 13.84 15.55
N ASP A 272 -22.64 13.28 14.43
CA ASP A 272 -23.41 13.07 13.21
C ASP A 272 -24.41 11.91 13.35
N GLU A 273 -25.64 12.10 12.87
CA GLU A 273 -26.70 11.08 12.82
C GLU A 273 -26.45 9.97 11.77
N GLU A 274 -25.32 10.03 11.05
CA GLU A 274 -24.92 8.95 10.14
C GLU A 274 -24.50 7.71 10.94
N GLU A 275 -24.94 6.52 10.49
CA GLU A 275 -24.51 5.26 11.08
C GLU A 275 -22.99 5.15 11.00
N ASN A 276 -22.29 5.28 12.13
CA ASN A 276 -20.87 5.00 12.18
C ASN A 276 -20.69 3.49 12.41
N PRO A 277 -20.29 2.73 11.38
CA PRO A 277 -20.30 1.28 11.49
C PRO A 277 -19.26 0.81 12.51
N VAL A 278 -19.63 -0.20 13.29
CA VAL A 278 -18.69 -0.90 14.17
C VAL A 278 -17.58 -1.51 13.32
N LYS A 279 -16.33 -1.18 13.66
CA LYS A 279 -15.13 -1.73 13.04
C LYS A 279 -14.60 -2.89 13.87
N TYR A 280 -14.22 -3.97 13.18
CA TYR A 280 -13.57 -5.12 13.77
C TYR A 280 -12.13 -5.18 13.26
N LEU A 281 -11.15 -5.22 14.16
CA LEU A 281 -9.74 -5.41 13.82
C LEU A 281 -9.21 -6.67 14.50
N ALA A 282 -8.26 -7.32 13.84
CA ALA A 282 -7.47 -8.41 14.41
C ALA A 282 -5.97 -8.07 14.31
N THR A 283 -5.18 -8.61 15.23
CA THR A 283 -3.73 -8.44 15.25
C THR A 283 -3.02 -9.58 15.95
N SER A 284 -1.81 -9.92 15.49
CA SER A 284 -0.86 -10.80 16.18
C SER A 284 -0.34 -10.22 17.50
N LYS A 285 -0.47 -8.91 17.73
CA LYS A 285 -0.02 -8.22 18.95
C LYS A 285 -0.94 -8.52 20.14
N ILE A 286 -0.87 -9.75 20.66
CA ILE A 286 -1.80 -10.30 21.67
C ILE A 286 -1.90 -9.48 22.98
N ASP A 287 -0.85 -8.73 23.32
CA ASP A 287 -0.79 -7.93 24.55
C ASP A 287 -0.91 -6.42 24.31
N ALA A 288 -1.05 -5.98 23.04
CA ALA A 288 -1.10 -4.56 22.73
C ALA A 288 -2.33 -3.86 23.32
N PRO A 289 -2.17 -2.69 23.96
CA PRO A 289 -3.29 -1.86 24.38
C PRO A 289 -4.16 -1.45 23.19
N SER A 290 -5.48 -1.37 23.39
CA SER A 290 -6.42 -0.99 22.33
C SER A 290 -6.10 0.35 21.67
N ALA A 291 -5.64 1.32 22.47
CA ALA A 291 -5.23 2.63 21.97
C ALA A 291 -4.03 2.53 21.02
N HIS A 292 -3.06 1.66 21.31
CA HIS A 292 -1.93 1.43 20.42
C HIS A 292 -2.36 0.77 19.11
N ILE A 293 -3.27 -0.21 19.15
CA ILE A 293 -3.78 -0.88 17.94
C ILE A 293 -4.53 0.11 17.04
N ILE A 294 -5.43 0.92 17.60
CA ILE A 294 -6.20 1.93 16.85
C ILE A 294 -5.28 2.99 16.25
N ARG A 295 -4.31 3.48 17.03
CA ARG A 295 -3.28 4.42 16.55
C ARG A 295 -2.47 3.84 15.41
N SER A 296 -1.92 2.66 15.60
CA SER A 296 -1.11 1.97 14.59
C SER A 296 -1.90 1.79 13.30
N TYR A 297 -3.14 1.30 13.39
CA TYR A 297 -3.97 1.09 12.21
C TYR A 297 -4.35 2.39 11.50
N SER A 298 -4.38 3.54 12.20
CA SER A 298 -4.63 4.84 11.58
C SER A 298 -3.52 5.26 10.59
N TYR A 299 -2.29 4.76 10.72
CA TYR A 299 -1.21 5.03 9.75
C TYR A 299 -1.49 4.44 8.38
N ARG A 300 -2.36 3.42 8.28
CA ARG A 300 -2.85 2.91 6.99
C ARG A 300 -3.45 4.03 6.15
N TRP A 301 -4.23 4.94 6.75
CA TRP A 301 -4.93 6.01 6.03
C TRP A 301 -4.02 6.95 5.22
N ARG A 302 -2.72 7.01 5.53
CA ARG A 302 -1.78 7.84 4.77
C ARG A 302 -1.69 7.43 3.30
N ILE A 303 -1.90 6.14 3.03
CA ILE A 303 -1.89 5.57 1.69
C ILE A 303 -3.01 6.14 0.81
N GLU A 304 -4.19 6.36 1.39
CA GLU A 304 -5.39 6.90 0.71
C GLU A 304 -5.23 8.38 0.33
N THR A 305 -4.21 9.05 0.87
CA THR A 305 -3.93 10.49 0.66
C THR A 305 -2.64 10.77 -0.09
N PHE A 306 -1.92 9.71 -0.52
CA PHE A 306 -0.68 9.79 -1.28
C PHE A 306 -0.96 10.02 -2.77
#